data_AF-A0A7C9HMU2-F1
#
_entry.id   AF-A0A7C9HMU2-F1
#
_cell.length_a   1.000
_cell.length_b   1.000
_cell.length_c   1.000
_cell.angle_alpha   90.00
_cell.angle_beta   90.00
_cell.angle_gamma   90.00
#
_symmetry.space_group_name_H-M   'P 1'
#
loop_
_entity.id
_entity.type
_entity.pdbx_description
1 polymer ?
#
loop_
_entity_poly.entity_id
_entity_poly.type
_entity_poly.pdbx_seq_one_letter_code
_entity_poly.pdbx_strand_id
1 'polypeptide(L)'
;MAILYLWNVPLCRKCAKLVYPSQAEDPMARSWRRSHKIAARLGQNASAWMSPVRPKGMRLKTFKKLAAAWFEEEDQRDQMLVAFVSRLEAV
;
A
#
# COMPACT_ATOMS: atom_id res chain seq x y z
N MET A 1 -20.71 4.29 11.71
CA MET A 1 -21.65 3.50 12.54
C MET A 1 -20.87 2.37 13.20
N ALA A 2 -20.83 2.31 14.52
CA ALA A 2 -20.08 1.28 15.24
C ALA A 2 -21.06 0.24 15.80
N ILE A 3 -20.99 -0.99 15.30
CA ILE A 3 -21.62 -2.15 15.93
C ILE A 3 -20.87 -2.41 17.24
N LEU A 4 -21.58 -2.36 18.36
CA LEU A 4 -21.05 -2.70 19.69
C LEU A 4 -21.28 -4.19 19.91
N TYR A 5 -20.20 -4.95 20.17
CA TYR A 5 -20.31 -6.35 20.55
C TYR A 5 -20.55 -6.39 22.06
N LEU A 6 -21.72 -6.90 22.51
CA LEU A 6 -22.06 -6.99 23.93
C LEU A 6 -22.06 -8.45 24.42
N TRP A 7 -21.30 -8.69 25.49
CA TRP A 7 -21.64 -9.69 26.50
C TRP A 7 -21.28 -9.20 27.92
N ASN A 8 -20.27 -8.31 28.10
CA ASN A 8 -19.99 -7.69 29.41
C ASN A 8 -19.31 -6.29 29.39
N VAL A 9 -18.71 -5.85 28.28
CA VAL A 9 -18.11 -4.50 28.14
C VAL A 9 -18.48 -3.96 26.75
N PRO A 10 -18.97 -2.70 26.63
CA PRO A 10 -19.28 -2.13 25.32
C PRO A 10 -17.97 -1.83 24.57
N LEU A 11 -17.57 -2.74 23.68
CA LEU A 11 -16.41 -2.59 22.81
C LEU A 11 -16.87 -2.45 21.36
N CYS A 12 -16.36 -1.45 20.66
CA CYS A 12 -16.51 -1.38 19.21
C CYS A 12 -15.42 -2.20 18.51
N ARG A 13 -15.62 -2.50 17.22
CA ARG A 13 -14.67 -3.26 16.40
C ARG A 13 -13.25 -2.67 16.38
N LYS A 14 -13.10 -1.34 16.49
CA LYS A 14 -11.79 -0.68 16.63
C LYS A 14 -11.15 -0.96 17.99
N CYS A 15 -11.89 -0.79 19.08
CA CYS A 15 -11.41 -1.03 20.44
C CYS A 15 -11.01 -2.50 20.64
N ALA A 16 -11.74 -3.43 20.03
CA ALA A 16 -11.43 -4.85 20.06
C ALA A 16 -10.31 -5.28 19.07
N LYS A 17 -9.66 -4.34 18.36
CA LYS A 17 -8.68 -4.61 17.29
C LYS A 17 -9.19 -5.55 16.18
N LEU A 18 -10.50 -5.61 15.99
CA LEU A 18 -11.18 -6.45 15.00
C LEU A 18 -11.40 -5.74 13.66
N VAL A 19 -10.83 -4.55 13.45
CA VAL A 19 -10.96 -3.76 12.22
C VAL A 19 -10.58 -4.55 10.98
N TYR A 20 -11.15 -4.19 9.82
CA TYR A 20 -10.71 -4.79 8.56
C TYR A 20 -9.20 -4.54 8.37
N PRO A 21 -8.45 -5.50 7.80
CA PRO A 21 -7.01 -5.32 7.54
C PRO A 21 -6.72 -4.01 6.79
N SER A 22 -7.54 -3.68 5.79
CA SER A 22 -7.44 -2.42 5.04
C SER A 22 -7.58 -1.14 5.89
N GLN A 23 -8.25 -1.22 7.03
CA GLN A 23 -8.42 -0.12 8.01
C GLN A 23 -7.35 -0.13 9.10
N ALA A 24 -6.69 -1.28 9.33
CA ALA A 24 -5.57 -1.42 10.25
C ALA A 24 -4.22 -1.06 9.62
N GLU A 25 -4.15 -1.07 8.29
CA GLU A 25 -2.89 -0.86 7.58
C GLU A 25 -2.47 0.62 7.54
N ASP A 26 -1.25 0.85 8.00
CA ASP A 26 -0.52 2.13 7.93
C ASP A 26 -0.36 2.60 6.47
N PRO A 27 -0.18 3.92 6.18
CA PRO A 27 0.05 4.38 4.82
C PRO A 27 1.20 3.68 4.11
N MET A 28 2.28 3.35 4.82
CA MET A 28 3.40 2.57 4.27
C MET A 28 2.95 1.16 3.83
N ALA A 29 2.23 0.45 4.70
CA ALA A 29 1.69 -0.88 4.40
C ALA A 29 0.68 -0.85 3.23
N ARG A 30 -0.13 0.21 3.13
CA ARG A 30 -1.03 0.46 2.00
C ARG A 30 -0.29 0.65 0.69
N SER A 31 0.79 1.43 0.71
CA SER A 31 1.62 1.64 -0.48
C SER A 31 2.22 0.33 -0.97
N TRP A 32 2.85 -0.44 -0.07
CA TRP A 32 3.39 -1.76 -0.39
C TRP A 32 2.35 -2.72 -1.00
N ARG A 33 1.14 -2.78 -0.43
CA ARG A 33 0.07 -3.64 -0.96
C ARG A 33 -0.35 -3.23 -2.37
N ARG A 34 -0.39 -1.92 -2.67
CA ARG A 34 -0.70 -1.43 -4.02
C ARG A 34 0.40 -1.80 -5.00
N SER A 35 1.68 -1.60 -4.62
CA SER A 35 2.84 -2.01 -5.41
C SER A 35 2.82 -3.51 -5.72
N HIS A 36 2.50 -4.37 -4.74
CA HIS A 36 2.34 -5.81 -4.96
C HIS A 36 1.21 -6.15 -5.94
N LYS A 37 0.07 -5.45 -5.88
CA LYS A 37 -1.02 -5.63 -6.86
C LYS A 37 -0.60 -5.22 -8.27
N ILE A 38 0.18 -4.14 -8.40
CA ILE A 38 0.71 -3.69 -9.69
C ILE A 38 1.73 -4.71 -10.22
N ALA A 39 2.65 -5.16 -9.37
CA ALA A 39 3.64 -6.19 -9.70
C ALA A 39 2.97 -7.49 -10.17
N ALA A 40 1.94 -7.97 -9.46
CA ALA A 40 1.18 -9.16 -9.84
C ALA A 40 0.54 -9.02 -11.24
N ARG A 41 0.10 -7.81 -11.63
CA ARG A 41 -0.45 -7.54 -12.97
C ARG A 41 0.61 -7.46 -14.07
N LEU A 42 1.83 -7.10 -13.70
CA LEU A 42 3.00 -7.11 -14.57
C LEU A 42 3.69 -8.49 -14.61
N GLY A 43 3.17 -9.48 -13.88
CA GLY A 43 3.67 -10.85 -13.87
C GLY A 43 5.04 -11.00 -13.21
N GLN A 44 5.73 -12.11 -13.51
CA GLN A 44 7.02 -12.47 -12.91
C GLN A 44 8.18 -11.50 -13.22
N ASN A 45 7.95 -10.49 -14.08
CA ASN A 45 8.97 -9.52 -14.49
C ASN A 45 9.02 -8.28 -13.59
N ALA A 46 8.15 -8.18 -12.58
CA ALA A 46 8.13 -7.07 -11.64
C ALA A 46 8.32 -7.63 -10.23
N SER A 47 9.53 -7.52 -9.69
CA SER A 47 9.74 -7.58 -8.24
C SER A 47 9.52 -6.18 -7.66
N ALA A 48 9.28 -6.09 -6.35
CA ALA A 48 9.16 -4.82 -5.65
C ALA A 48 10.39 -3.89 -5.80
N TRP A 49 11.51 -4.44 -6.25
CA TRP A 49 12.83 -3.80 -6.33
C TRP A 49 13.31 -3.61 -7.77
N MET A 50 12.54 -4.08 -8.76
CA MET A 50 12.88 -3.95 -10.17
C MET A 50 11.88 -3.03 -10.88
N SER A 51 12.43 -2.21 -11.78
CA SER A 51 11.63 -1.37 -12.67
C SER A 51 10.62 -2.22 -13.46
N PRO A 52 9.37 -1.76 -13.61
CA PRO A 52 8.31 -2.53 -14.24
C PRO A 52 8.61 -2.79 -15.72
N VAL A 53 8.70 -4.07 -16.11
CA VAL A 53 8.87 -4.49 -17.51
C VAL A 53 7.53 -4.87 -18.13
N ARG A 54 7.31 -4.49 -19.40
CA ARG A 54 6.06 -4.80 -20.11
C ARG A 54 5.97 -6.30 -20.42
N PRO A 55 4.90 -6.99 -19.96
CA PRO A 55 4.65 -8.38 -20.34
C PRO A 55 4.33 -8.53 -21.82
N LYS A 56 4.71 -9.67 -22.41
CA LYS A 56 4.30 -10.03 -23.77
C LYS A 56 2.77 -10.09 -23.83
N GLY A 57 2.17 -9.48 -24.87
CA GLY A 57 0.72 -9.42 -25.05
C GLY A 57 0.01 -8.30 -24.27
N MET A 58 0.67 -7.60 -23.34
CA MET A 58 0.05 -6.45 -22.68
C MET A 58 0.02 -5.23 -23.61
N ARG A 59 -1.18 -4.63 -23.75
CA ARG A 59 -1.37 -3.37 -24.49
C ARG A 59 -0.50 -2.26 -23.88
N LEU A 60 0.23 -1.53 -24.73
CA LEU A 60 1.15 -0.47 -24.30
C LEU A 60 0.48 0.59 -23.41
N LYS A 61 -0.76 0.98 -23.71
CA LYS A 61 -1.54 1.94 -22.89
C LYS A 61 -1.77 1.43 -21.46
N THR A 62 -2.11 0.14 -21.31
CA THR A 62 -2.33 -0.48 -20.00
C THR A 62 -1.02 -0.55 -19.22
N PHE A 63 0.07 -0.93 -19.90
CA PHE A 63 1.40 -0.96 -19.30
C PHE A 63 1.82 0.42 -18.80
N LYS A 64 1.72 1.48 -19.62
CA LYS A 64 2.07 2.84 -19.23
C LYS A 64 1.30 3.30 -17.99
N LYS A 65 0.00 2.97 -17.90
CA LYS A 65 -0.82 3.31 -16.72
C LYS A 65 -0.35 2.59 -15.46
N LEU A 66 0.01 1.31 -15.56
CA LEU A 66 0.53 0.53 -14.44
C LEU A 66 1.92 1.00 -14.01
N ALA A 67 2.79 1.31 -14.97
CA ALA A 67 4.12 1.83 -14.71
C ALA A 67 4.06 3.20 -14.03
N ALA A 68 3.21 4.12 -14.50
CA ALA A 68 2.99 5.41 -13.84
C ALA A 68 2.52 5.25 -12.39
N ALA A 69 1.54 4.37 -12.16
CA ALA A 69 1.07 4.08 -10.79
C ALA A 69 2.16 3.43 -9.91
N TRP A 70 3.09 2.68 -10.48
CA TRP A 70 4.21 2.10 -9.75
C TRP A 70 5.19 3.19 -9.28
N PHE A 71 5.57 4.11 -10.19
CA PHE A 71 6.44 5.24 -9.84
C PHE A 71 5.79 6.18 -8.82
N GLU A 72 4.48 6.40 -8.91
CA GLU A 72 3.76 7.22 -7.93
C GLU A 72 3.80 6.62 -6.52
N GLU A 73 3.69 5.30 -6.40
CA GLU A 73 3.82 4.61 -5.11
C GLU A 73 5.27 4.57 -4.61
N GLU A 74 6.27 4.64 -5.49
CA GLU A 74 7.68 4.81 -5.11
C GLU A 74 7.95 6.20 -4.55
N ASP A 75 7.52 7.24 -5.26
CA ASP A 75 7.62 8.64 -4.81
C ASP A 75 6.89 8.85 -3.46
N GLN A 76 5.71 8.26 -3.27
CA GLN A 76 5.02 8.31 -1.98
C GLN A 76 5.82 7.68 -0.83
N ARG A 77 6.52 6.55 -1.08
CA ARG A 77 7.35 5.89 -0.06
C ARG A 77 8.59 6.72 0.26
N ASP A 78 9.22 7.29 -0.75
CA ASP A 78 10.38 8.17 -0.58
C ASP A 78 10.00 9.42 0.22
N GLN A 79 8.87 10.04 -0.08
CA GLN A 79 8.34 11.17 0.70
C GLN A 79 8.07 10.79 2.16
N MET A 80 7.45 9.63 2.41
CA MET A 80 7.23 9.13 3.77
C MET A 80 8.54 8.87 4.52
N LEU A 81 9.55 8.35 3.83
CA LEU A 81 10.88 8.10 4.40
C LEU A 81 11.57 9.42 4.74
N VAL A 82 11.59 10.39 3.82
CA VAL A 82 12.14 11.73 4.07
C VAL A 82 11.43 12.41 5.25
N ALA A 83 10.10 12.33 5.32
CA ALA A 83 9.33 12.86 6.45
C ALA A 83 9.63 12.14 7.77
N PHE A 84 9.99 10.86 7.74
CA PHE A 84 10.42 10.12 8.93
C PHE A 84 11.82 10.53 9.38
N VAL A 85 12.80 10.55 8.46
CA VAL A 85 14.19 10.90 8.76
C VAL A 85 14.30 12.35 9.26
N SER A 86 13.64 13.30 8.61
CA SER A 86 13.61 14.71 9.05
C SER A 86 13.07 14.90 10.47
N ARG A 87 12.15 14.04 10.92
CA ARG A 87 11.68 14.05 12.32
C ARG A 87 12.70 13.50 13.30
N LEU A 88 13.55 12.57 12.88
CA LEU A 88 14.62 12.03 13.72
C LEU A 88 15.79 13.01 13.85
N GLU A 89 16.10 13.78 12.79
CA GLU A 89 17.16 14.79 12.80
C GLU A 89 16.81 16.03 13.63
N ALA A 90 15.51 16.25 13.89
CA ALA A 90 15.01 17.38 14.67
C ALA A 90 14.97 17.11 16.20
N VAL A 91 15.46 15.95 16.64
CA VAL A 91 15.51 15.51 18.05
C VAL A 91 16.96 15.45 18.52
#